data_AF-A0A4R3L719-F1
#
_entry.id   AF-A0A4R3L719-F1
#
_cell.length_a   1.000
_cell.length_b   1.000
_cell.length_c   1.000
_cell.angle_alpha   90.00
_cell.angle_beta   90.00
_cell.angle_gamma   90.00
#
_symmetry.space_group_name_H-M   'P 1'
#
loop_
_entity.id
_entity.type
_entity.pdbx_description
1 polymer ?
#
loop_
_entity_poly.entity_id
_entity_poly.type
_entity_poly.pdbx_seq_one_letter_code
_entity_poly.pdbx_strand_id
1 'polypeptide(L)'
;MNLFGSLWNQSKKHKWIVISSFIVVLLTASYLVISQIGGMSEEEEIALQFYKALWVEGNRSKAESYIAPGFWDQKYVKWVIEEEKDPSPSSPVLMVEEPEGPEYKSEDKKLFYIYEPVKDKIYGILLIKLDGKWQVQVGGRLEEFDYASLNRHYPGLKEQWKEFQLP
;
A
#
# COMPACT_ATOMS: atom_id res chain seq x y z
N MET A 1 17.69 40.37 -54.76
CA MET A 1 18.40 39.73 -53.62
C MET A 1 17.57 39.96 -52.36
N ASN A 2 17.12 38.90 -51.69
CA ASN A 2 16.69 38.93 -50.29
C ASN A 2 16.96 37.54 -49.66
N LEU A 3 18.22 37.10 -49.76
CA LEU A 3 18.72 35.84 -49.19
C LEU A 3 18.87 35.89 -47.66
N PHE A 4 18.80 37.07 -47.05
CA PHE A 4 18.91 37.26 -45.59
C PHE A 4 17.59 37.02 -44.83
N GLY A 5 16.43 37.16 -45.48
CA GLY A 5 15.12 36.98 -44.85
C GLY A 5 14.73 35.52 -44.59
N SER A 6 15.20 34.59 -45.43
CA SER A 6 14.85 33.16 -45.28
C SER A 6 15.70 32.44 -44.22
N LEU A 7 16.95 32.86 -44.01
CA LEU A 7 17.85 32.30 -43.00
C LEU A 7 17.42 32.68 -41.56
N TRP A 8 16.88 33.88 -41.36
CA TRP A 8 16.40 34.33 -40.04
C TRP A 8 15.15 33.57 -39.57
N ASN A 9 14.30 33.14 -40.51
CA ASN A 9 13.05 32.44 -40.21
C ASN A 9 13.23 30.93 -40.00
N GLN A 10 14.31 30.33 -40.54
CA GLN A 10 14.66 28.93 -40.24
C GLN A 10 15.29 28.76 -38.84
N SER A 11 16.09 29.73 -38.39
CA SER A 11 16.72 29.70 -37.05
C SER A 11 15.72 29.67 -35.89
N LYS A 12 14.57 30.36 -36.01
CA LYS A 12 13.53 30.33 -34.97
C LYS A 12 12.81 28.99 -34.91
N LYS A 13 12.51 28.36 -36.04
CA LYS A 13 11.76 27.09 -36.08
C LYS A 13 12.55 25.92 -35.47
N HIS A 14 13.87 25.89 -35.66
CA HIS A 14 14.72 24.84 -35.07
C HIS A 14 14.86 24.97 -33.54
N LYS A 15 14.91 26.20 -33.00
CA LYS A 15 14.93 26.41 -31.55
C LYS A 15 13.67 25.89 -30.85
N TRP A 16 12.50 26.08 -31.45
CA TRP A 16 11.23 25.59 -30.90
C TRP A 16 11.11 24.06 -30.96
N ILE A 17 11.60 23.41 -32.01
CA ILE A 17 11.58 21.94 -32.12
C ILE A 17 12.51 21.28 -31.10
N VAL A 18 13.71 21.82 -30.88
CA VAL A 18 14.66 21.26 -29.91
C VAL A 18 14.15 21.41 -28.47
N ILE A 19 13.52 22.54 -28.13
CA ILE A 19 12.90 22.76 -26.81
C ILE A 19 11.73 21.79 -26.60
N SER A 20 10.90 21.56 -27.62
CA SER A 20 9.79 20.60 -27.56
C SER A 20 10.28 19.17 -27.30
N SER A 21 11.34 18.73 -27.96
CA SER A 21 11.90 17.39 -27.75
C SER A 21 12.50 17.21 -26.35
N PHE A 22 13.12 18.25 -25.80
CA PHE A 22 13.68 18.21 -24.45
C PHE A 22 12.60 18.13 -23.36
N ILE A 23 11.46 18.81 -23.56
CA ILE A 23 10.30 18.74 -22.67
C ILE A 23 9.67 17.35 -22.70
N VAL A 24 9.54 16.73 -23.88
CA VAL A 24 9.00 15.37 -24.00
C VAL A 24 9.91 14.35 -23.30
N VAL A 25 11.24 14.48 -23.43
CA VAL A 25 12.21 13.60 -22.73
C VAL A 25 12.18 13.82 -21.21
N LEU A 26 12.03 15.07 -20.73
CA LEU A 26 11.89 15.35 -19.30
C LEU A 26 10.56 14.84 -18.73
N LEU A 27 9.47 14.90 -19.49
CA LEU A 27 8.17 14.39 -19.08
C LEU A 27 8.12 12.85 -19.06
N THR A 28 8.75 12.17 -20.03
CA THR A 28 8.84 10.70 -20.00
C THR A 28 9.81 10.20 -18.94
N ALA A 29 10.92 10.90 -18.68
CA ALA A 29 11.82 10.57 -17.58
C ALA A 29 11.15 10.77 -16.21
N SER A 30 10.36 11.83 -16.03
CA SER A 30 9.60 12.02 -14.78
C SER A 30 8.47 10.99 -14.62
N TYR A 31 7.81 10.57 -15.71
CA TYR A 31 6.85 9.45 -15.67
C TYR A 31 7.52 8.11 -15.28
N LEU A 32 8.73 7.85 -15.79
CA LEU A 32 9.50 6.66 -15.44
C LEU A 32 10.01 6.68 -13.99
N VAL A 33 10.43 7.83 -13.48
CA VAL A 33 10.84 7.98 -12.07
C VAL A 33 9.65 7.84 -11.12
N ILE A 34 8.45 8.30 -11.50
CA ILE A 34 7.23 8.07 -10.72
C ILE A 34 6.87 6.57 -10.72
N SER A 35 7.14 5.84 -11.81
CA SER A 35 6.88 4.38 -11.88
C SER A 35 7.89 3.51 -11.11
N GLN A 36 9.02 4.08 -10.64
CA GLN A 36 9.99 3.37 -9.79
C GLN A 36 9.77 3.57 -8.29
N ILE A 37 8.77 4.38 -7.89
CA ILE A 37 8.16 4.27 -6.57
C ILE A 37 7.24 3.06 -6.68
N GLY A 38 7.71 1.90 -6.21
CA GLY A 38 6.98 0.62 -6.32
C GLY A 38 5.51 0.82 -5.97
N GLY A 39 4.64 0.74 -6.97
CA GLY A 39 3.21 0.91 -6.78
C GLY A 39 2.69 -0.09 -5.76
N MET A 40 1.78 0.36 -4.91
CA MET A 40 1.06 -0.51 -3.99
C MET A 40 0.32 -1.58 -4.80
N SER A 41 0.49 -2.84 -4.44
CA SER A 41 -0.29 -3.92 -5.06
C SER A 41 -1.76 -3.82 -4.64
N GLU A 42 -2.66 -4.46 -5.39
CA GLU A 42 -4.10 -4.49 -5.05
C GLU A 42 -4.32 -5.07 -3.64
N GLU A 43 -3.55 -6.10 -3.30
CA GLU A 43 -3.61 -6.78 -2.00
C GLU A 43 -3.13 -5.87 -0.87
N GLU A 44 -2.01 -5.17 -1.09
CA GLU A 44 -1.49 -4.19 -0.15
C GLU A 44 -2.50 -3.06 0.09
N GLU A 45 -3.15 -2.58 -0.96
CA GLU A 45 -4.18 -1.55 -0.87
C GLU A 45 -5.39 -2.03 -0.06
N ILE A 46 -5.90 -3.24 -0.33
CA ILE A 46 -7.04 -3.80 0.40
C ILE A 46 -6.70 -4.01 1.88
N ALA A 47 -5.52 -4.57 2.18
CA ALA A 47 -5.08 -4.78 3.56
C ALA A 47 -4.96 -3.45 4.31
N LEU A 48 -4.34 -2.44 3.70
CA LEU A 48 -4.18 -1.13 4.33
C LEU A 48 -5.52 -0.39 4.49
N GLN A 49 -6.42 -0.46 3.51
CA GLN A 49 -7.73 0.19 3.61
C GLN A 49 -8.63 -0.48 4.65
N PHE A 50 -8.59 -1.82 4.76
CA PHE A 50 -9.27 -2.54 5.84
C PHE A 50 -8.69 -2.14 7.19
N TYR A 51 -7.35 -2.11 7.32
CA TYR A 51 -6.69 -1.67 8.54
C TYR A 51 -7.14 -0.27 8.97
N LYS A 52 -7.08 0.67 8.02
CA LYS A 52 -7.47 2.05 8.24
C LYS A 52 -8.94 2.16 8.65
N ALA A 53 -9.83 1.48 7.94
CA ALA A 53 -11.25 1.51 8.23
C ALA A 53 -11.56 1.01 9.66
N LEU A 54 -10.91 -0.08 10.09
CA LEU A 54 -11.21 -0.71 11.37
C LEU A 54 -10.50 -0.05 12.56
N TRP A 55 -9.19 0.16 12.48
CA TRP A 55 -8.35 0.55 13.62
C TRP A 55 -7.95 2.03 13.67
N VAL A 56 -8.07 2.74 12.55
CA VAL A 56 -7.75 4.18 12.48
C VAL A 56 -9.03 5.01 12.49
N GLU A 57 -10.00 4.66 11.63
CA GLU A 57 -11.26 5.40 11.47
C GLU A 57 -12.37 4.89 12.39
N GLY A 58 -12.26 3.67 12.94
CA GLY A 58 -13.35 3.02 13.69
C GLY A 58 -14.62 2.81 12.86
N ASN A 59 -14.52 2.84 11.53
CA ASN A 59 -15.63 2.74 10.60
C ASN A 59 -15.94 1.28 10.24
N ARG A 60 -16.77 0.66 11.07
CA ARG A 60 -17.22 -0.73 10.90
C ARG A 60 -17.80 -1.02 9.52
N SER A 61 -18.73 -0.18 9.06
CA SER A 61 -19.43 -0.44 7.78
C SER A 61 -18.46 -0.43 6.61
N LYS A 62 -17.43 0.43 6.66
CA LYS A 62 -16.38 0.47 5.65
C LYS A 62 -15.47 -0.77 5.76
N ALA A 63 -15.06 -1.16 6.97
CA ALA A 63 -14.27 -2.39 7.17
C ALA A 63 -15.02 -3.64 6.67
N GLU A 64 -16.33 -3.74 6.93
CA GLU A 64 -17.22 -4.81 6.45
C GLU A 64 -17.24 -4.94 4.93
N SER A 65 -17.06 -3.84 4.19
CA SER A 65 -17.06 -3.87 2.73
C SER A 65 -15.88 -4.60 2.11
N TYR A 66 -14.79 -4.80 2.85
CA TYR A 66 -13.59 -5.50 2.38
C TYR A 66 -13.60 -7.00 2.70
N ILE A 67 -14.46 -7.47 3.61
CA ILE A 67 -14.43 -8.87 4.05
C ILE A 67 -15.19 -9.79 3.09
N ALA A 68 -14.59 -10.97 2.91
CA ALA A 68 -15.17 -12.07 2.17
C ALA A 68 -16.49 -12.54 2.83
N PRO A 69 -17.56 -12.77 2.05
CA PRO A 69 -18.83 -13.25 2.58
C PRO A 69 -18.65 -14.53 3.41
N GLY A 70 -19.28 -14.58 4.59
CA GLY A 70 -19.23 -15.76 5.47
C GLY A 70 -17.99 -15.88 6.37
N PHE A 71 -17.00 -14.98 6.23
CA PHE A 71 -15.81 -14.95 7.09
C PHE A 71 -15.86 -13.90 8.20
N TRP A 72 -17.00 -13.24 8.37
CA TRP A 72 -17.20 -12.19 9.38
C TRP A 72 -17.66 -12.77 10.74
N ASP A 73 -16.74 -13.00 11.68
CA ASP A 73 -17.12 -13.24 13.08
C ASP A 73 -17.54 -11.92 13.74
N GLN A 74 -18.86 -11.71 13.86
CA GLN A 74 -19.45 -10.52 14.48
C GLN A 74 -19.00 -10.31 15.94
N LYS A 75 -18.61 -11.38 16.67
CA LYS A 75 -18.15 -11.25 18.06
C LYS A 75 -16.76 -10.62 18.12
N TYR A 76 -15.86 -11.06 17.26
CA TYR A 76 -14.51 -10.53 17.18
C TYR A 76 -14.51 -9.04 16.82
N VAL A 77 -15.31 -8.64 15.83
CA VAL A 77 -15.33 -7.23 15.38
C VAL A 77 -15.99 -6.31 16.40
N LYS A 78 -17.02 -6.78 17.10
CA LYS A 78 -17.60 -6.03 18.21
C LYS A 78 -16.56 -5.77 19.31
N TRP A 79 -15.76 -6.77 19.64
CA TRP A 79 -14.67 -6.63 20.62
C TRP A 79 -13.59 -5.63 20.15
N VAL A 80 -13.10 -5.76 18.92
CA VAL A 80 -12.08 -4.84 18.37
C VAL A 80 -12.54 -3.39 18.39
N ILE A 81 -13.78 -3.11 17.96
CA ILE A 81 -14.32 -1.73 17.89
C ILE A 81 -14.62 -1.18 19.29
N GLU A 82 -15.07 -2.02 20.22
CA GLU A 82 -15.42 -1.57 21.57
C GLU A 82 -14.19 -1.31 22.46
N GLU A 83 -13.08 -2.02 22.25
CA GLU A 83 -11.81 -1.79 22.94
C GLU A 83 -10.90 -0.77 22.27
N GLU A 84 -10.96 -0.63 20.94
CA GLU A 84 -10.16 0.37 20.19
C GLU A 84 -10.95 1.65 19.90
N LYS A 85 -11.55 2.23 20.95
CA LYS A 85 -12.26 3.51 20.87
C LYS A 85 -11.37 4.74 20.67
N ASP A 86 -10.06 4.53 20.48
CA ASP A 86 -9.11 5.63 20.33
C ASP A 86 -8.55 5.62 18.90
N PRO A 87 -9.15 6.42 17.99
CA PRO A 87 -8.64 6.57 16.64
C PRO A 87 -7.19 7.04 16.72
N SER A 88 -6.29 6.28 16.11
CA SER A 88 -4.87 6.60 16.13
C SER A 88 -4.61 7.90 15.36
N PRO A 89 -3.73 8.80 15.83
CA PRO A 89 -3.28 9.92 15.02
C PRO A 89 -2.64 9.40 13.73
N SER A 90 -2.84 10.13 12.62
CA SER A 90 -2.20 9.84 11.32
C SER A 90 -0.71 9.64 11.51
N SER A 91 -0.28 8.39 11.44
CA SER A 91 1.08 7.95 11.70
C SER A 91 1.51 7.01 10.59
N PRO A 92 2.80 7.00 10.22
CA PRO A 92 3.29 6.00 9.31
C PRO A 92 3.09 4.61 9.92
N VAL A 93 2.67 3.67 9.08
CA VAL A 93 2.65 2.24 9.42
C VAL A 93 3.64 1.51 8.55
N LEU A 94 4.21 0.44 9.08
CA LEU A 94 5.03 -0.47 8.31
C LEU A 94 4.16 -1.67 7.93
N MET A 95 4.22 -2.11 6.68
CA MET A 95 3.55 -3.33 6.25
C MET A 95 4.51 -4.24 5.50
N VAL A 96 4.33 -5.54 5.67
CA VAL A 96 5.08 -6.58 4.98
C VAL A 96 4.20 -7.80 4.72
N GLU A 97 4.40 -8.45 3.58
CA GLU A 97 3.78 -9.75 3.32
C GLU A 97 4.50 -10.83 4.13
N GLU A 98 3.74 -11.79 4.65
CA GLU A 98 4.27 -12.98 5.32
C GLU A 98 5.28 -13.71 4.39
N PRO A 99 6.52 -13.99 4.85
CA PRO A 99 7.56 -14.56 4.02
C PRO A 99 7.45 -16.08 3.81
N GLU A 100 7.01 -16.86 4.80
CA GLU A 100 7.07 -18.32 4.86
C GLU A 100 5.76 -19.01 5.35
N GLY A 101 5.23 -19.92 4.54
CA GLY A 101 4.23 -20.89 4.98
C GLY A 101 3.09 -21.08 3.98
N PRO A 102 2.88 -22.30 3.44
CA PRO A 102 1.81 -22.54 2.45
C PRO A 102 0.40 -22.32 3.04
N GLU A 103 0.30 -22.31 4.36
CA GLU A 103 -0.91 -22.00 5.13
C GLU A 103 -1.39 -20.55 4.96
N TYR A 104 -0.47 -19.60 4.75
CA TYR A 104 -0.73 -18.16 4.66
C TYR A 104 -0.25 -17.50 3.37
N LYS A 105 0.48 -18.25 2.53
CA LYS A 105 1.02 -17.77 1.25
C LYS A 105 0.74 -18.75 0.11
N SER A 106 -0.12 -18.34 -0.81
CA SER A 106 -0.45 -19.05 -2.06
C SER A 106 -0.93 -18.07 -3.12
N GLU A 107 -1.20 -18.53 -4.35
CA GLU A 107 -1.72 -17.67 -5.43
C GLU A 107 -3.05 -16.99 -5.07
N ASP A 108 -3.84 -17.63 -4.19
CA ASP A 108 -5.17 -17.17 -3.78
C ASP A 108 -5.23 -16.77 -2.30
N LYS A 109 -4.09 -16.68 -1.61
CA LYS A 109 -4.04 -16.31 -0.18
C LYS A 109 -2.76 -15.57 0.17
N LYS A 110 -2.88 -14.46 0.88
CA LYS A 110 -1.74 -13.66 1.37
C LYS A 110 -2.02 -13.14 2.77
N LEU A 111 -1.07 -13.29 3.69
CA LEU A 111 -1.09 -12.64 5.00
C LEU A 111 -0.18 -11.41 4.97
N PHE A 112 -0.68 -10.29 5.46
CA PHE A 112 0.11 -9.08 5.69
C PHE A 112 0.24 -8.79 7.18
N TYR A 113 1.46 -8.50 7.62
CA TYR A 113 1.72 -7.91 8.92
C TYR A 113 1.76 -6.40 8.79
N ILE A 114 1.00 -5.69 9.62
CA ILE A 114 1.00 -4.24 9.74
C ILE A 114 1.49 -3.89 11.14
N TYR A 115 2.59 -3.16 11.23
CA TYR A 115 3.12 -2.63 12.47
C TYR A 115 2.80 -1.14 12.59
N GLU A 116 2.24 -0.77 13.74
CA GLU A 116 1.90 0.60 14.11
C GLU A 116 2.89 1.09 15.19
N PRO A 117 3.92 1.88 14.82
CA PRO A 117 5.00 2.25 15.74
C PRO A 117 4.54 3.06 16.96
N VAL A 118 3.48 3.86 16.81
CA VAL A 118 3.00 4.75 17.89
C VAL A 118 2.36 3.95 19.03
N LYS A 119 1.67 2.86 18.70
CA LYS A 119 1.01 1.97 19.68
C LYS A 119 1.86 0.76 20.06
N ASP A 120 2.98 0.54 19.36
CA ASP A 120 3.79 -0.69 19.42
C ASP A 120 2.92 -1.95 19.23
N LYS A 121 2.10 -1.94 18.17
CA LYS A 121 1.14 -3.02 17.89
C LYS A 121 1.37 -3.61 16.51
N ILE A 122 1.17 -4.92 16.41
CA ILE A 122 1.15 -5.65 15.15
C ILE A 122 -0.24 -6.21 14.88
N TYR A 123 -0.67 -6.08 13.64
CA TYR A 123 -1.90 -6.63 13.11
C TYR A 123 -1.60 -7.59 11.97
N GLY A 124 -2.31 -8.70 11.90
CA GLY A 124 -2.26 -9.66 10.80
C GLY A 124 -3.53 -9.57 9.98
N ILE A 125 -3.42 -9.38 8.65
CA ILE A 125 -4.55 -9.32 7.74
C ILE A 125 -4.40 -10.40 6.68
N LEU A 126 -5.25 -11.42 6.77
CA LEU A 126 -5.29 -12.51 5.81
C LEU A 126 -6.26 -12.17 4.69
N LEU A 127 -5.75 -12.09 3.47
CA LEU A 127 -6.52 -11.95 2.25
C LEU A 127 -6.70 -13.30 1.57
N ILE A 128 -7.85 -13.49 0.95
CA ILE A 128 -8.17 -14.59 0.05
C ILE A 128 -8.69 -14.06 -1.27
N LYS A 129 -8.47 -14.82 -2.33
CA LYS A 129 -8.99 -14.52 -3.66
C LYS A 129 -10.26 -15.35 -3.90
N LEU A 130 -11.38 -14.68 -4.10
CA LEU A 130 -12.67 -15.28 -4.41
C LEU A 130 -13.18 -14.69 -5.73
N ASP A 131 -13.51 -15.55 -6.69
CA ASP A 131 -13.99 -15.16 -8.02
C ASP A 131 -13.11 -14.10 -8.70
N GLY A 132 -11.79 -14.22 -8.52
CA GLY A 132 -10.80 -13.30 -9.08
C GLY A 132 -10.59 -12.00 -8.31
N LYS A 133 -11.30 -11.77 -7.20
CA LYS A 133 -11.20 -10.57 -6.37
C LYS A 133 -10.56 -10.87 -5.03
N TRP A 134 -9.66 -10.01 -4.60
CA TRP A 134 -9.08 -10.08 -3.26
C TRP A 134 -10.06 -9.55 -2.22
N GLN A 135 -10.20 -10.28 -1.11
CA GLN A 135 -11.06 -9.91 0.01
C GLN A 135 -10.40 -10.35 1.32
N VAL A 136 -10.72 -9.67 2.41
CA VAL A 136 -10.21 -10.01 3.75
C VAL A 136 -10.95 -11.23 4.28
N GLN A 137 -10.21 -12.27 4.64
CA GLN A 137 -10.73 -13.45 5.34
C GLN A 137 -10.79 -13.19 6.85
N VAL A 138 -9.69 -12.74 7.44
CA VAL A 138 -9.60 -12.46 8.87
C VAL A 138 -8.56 -11.36 9.12
N GLY A 139 -8.83 -10.50 10.10
CA GLY A 139 -7.90 -9.48 10.58
C GLY A 139 -7.75 -9.59 12.09
N GLY A 140 -6.52 -9.64 12.59
CA GLY A 140 -6.18 -9.98 13.97
C GLY A 140 -5.21 -8.97 14.59
N ARG A 141 -5.35 -8.59 15.87
CA ARG A 141 -4.18 -8.10 16.62
C ARG A 141 -3.33 -9.30 17.01
N LEU A 142 -2.02 -9.19 16.85
CA LEU A 142 -1.06 -10.24 17.17
C LEU A 142 -0.38 -9.93 18.50
N GLU A 143 -1.09 -10.11 19.62
CA GLU A 143 -0.60 -9.74 20.97
C GLU A 143 0.65 -10.50 21.41
N GLU A 144 0.90 -11.66 20.80
CA GLU A 144 2.09 -12.47 21.06
C GLU A 144 3.34 -11.97 20.31
N PHE A 145 3.19 -11.04 19.38
CA PHE A 145 4.26 -10.55 18.53
C PHE A 145 4.51 -9.04 18.72
N ASP A 146 5.69 -8.72 19.22
CA ASP A 146 6.28 -7.39 19.06
C ASP A 146 7.13 -7.31 17.76
N TYR A 147 7.49 -6.10 17.34
CA TYR A 147 8.25 -5.88 16.10
C TYR A 147 9.61 -6.58 16.07
N ALA A 148 10.30 -6.64 17.20
CA ALA A 148 11.60 -7.31 17.30
C ALA A 148 11.44 -8.85 17.27
N SER A 149 10.40 -9.38 17.90
CA SER A 149 10.05 -10.79 17.94
C SER A 149 9.68 -11.30 16.56
N LEU A 150 8.91 -10.52 15.78
CA LEU A 150 8.58 -10.86 14.40
C LEU A 150 9.83 -10.91 13.50
N ASN A 151 10.72 -9.90 13.60
CA ASN A 151 11.99 -9.89 12.86
C ASN A 151 12.97 -10.99 13.31
N ARG A 152 12.87 -11.45 14.56
CA ARG A 152 13.66 -12.58 15.06
C ARG A 152 13.14 -13.90 14.50
N HIS A 153 11.82 -14.04 14.38
CA HIS A 153 11.18 -15.22 13.80
C HIS A 153 11.45 -15.33 12.30
N TYR A 154 11.51 -14.19 11.60
CA TYR A 154 11.76 -14.11 10.16
C TYR A 154 13.00 -13.24 9.85
N PRO A 155 14.20 -13.83 9.89
CA PRO A 155 15.44 -13.13 9.54
C PRO A 155 15.37 -12.58 8.11
N GLY A 156 15.47 -11.27 7.94
CA GLY A 156 15.38 -10.59 6.64
C GLY A 156 14.01 -9.93 6.36
N LEU A 157 13.02 -10.12 7.22
CA LEU A 157 11.75 -9.40 7.12
C LEU A 157 11.95 -7.89 7.26
N LYS A 158 12.92 -7.47 8.08
CA LYS A 158 13.26 -6.06 8.35
C LYS A 158 13.49 -5.23 7.07
N GLU A 159 14.05 -5.83 6.03
CA GLU A 159 14.39 -5.16 4.77
C GLU A 159 13.21 -5.08 3.80
N GLN A 160 12.13 -5.81 4.09
CA GLN A 160 10.95 -5.93 3.23
C GLN A 160 9.79 -5.04 3.69
N TRP A 161 9.90 -4.43 4.88
CA TRP A 161 8.89 -3.51 5.37
C TRP A 161 8.76 -2.29 4.46
N LYS A 162 7.53 -2.05 4.01
CA LYS A 162 7.12 -0.87 3.27
C LYS A 162 6.44 0.09 4.22
N GLU A 163 6.90 1.34 4.24
CA GLU A 163 6.26 2.40 5.01
C GLU A 163 5.11 3.01 4.21
N PHE A 164 3.96 3.14 4.87
CA PHE A 164 2.77 3.78 4.30
C PHE A 164 2.33 4.94 5.18
N GLN A 165 2.09 6.07 4.54
CA GLN A 165 1.55 7.26 5.19
C GLN A 165 0.03 7.16 5.23
N LEU A 166 -0.54 7.22 6.43
CA LEU A 166 -1.98 7.29 6.61
C LEU A 166 -2.41 8.77 6.46
N PRO A 167 -3.37 9.09 5.58
CA PRO A 167 -3.88 10.45 5.44
C PRO A 167 -4.64 10.93 6.68
#